data_AF-K1X4Z8-F1
#
_entry.id   AF-K1X4Z8-F1
#
_cell.length_a   1.000
_cell.length_b   1.000
_cell.length_c   1.000
_cell.angle_alpha   90.00
_cell.angle_beta   90.00
_cell.angle_gamma   90.00
#
_symmetry.space_group_name_H-M   'P 1'
#
loop_
_entity.id
_entity.type
_entity.pdbx_description
1 polymer ?
#
loop_
_entity_poly.entity_id
_entity_poly.type
_entity_poly.pdbx_seq_one_letter_code
_entity_poly.pdbx_strand_id
1 'polypeptide(L)'
;MFLAFAMLPLLFVITFVNTEHIFQNNFFETYTLIYWIYLLVSLIWLLIFKRFKFKILVIKHEWFSTIQFIFYTCILVLPAAWLVHYFILWSLWGTGLYLRSYGKVAFVYLVLSLSISPLLTFIKNKKISDILIVIRKVIWILSFIFFLKHGLEYFSMEYLFAIKHTPVIWYRDYVRQNFVLRRDALTWVVAWILMVFLWVTSNTFSIRFLWWALWKRVQSLVYPAFLITCIHIAFSSRFDSFYILLIIWLVSIRTLSYLAKKDNSQSWPTTKYICIPCGYIYDQALGDPDGWIAPWTRFENIPDSRVCPICGVSKLDFEPYYEVQHAIFEWYISTVMAYVMLTKDILELTLKVNSTLTVLPWQYILLCLRDFDGEFTRAYSVVENVWNTVKLWIKLKDTGRWWRALKKIKIWDTLKIKSVHWEFVLKNTSNPKVFIATWTGLSPIYNMIISNASSTDNILFFWASTQEDLFYMKQLRACKNLQLELFLSQENVKWYHYGRIDITGYDFPLNTEFYVCWHSDMVIEQMKNLKSKWYKNVYVEIF
;
A
#
# COMPACT_ATOMS: atom_id res chain seq x y z
N MET A 1 -20.06 34.73 -17.32
CA MET A 1 -20.69 34.25 -16.07
C MET A 1 -19.71 33.62 -15.08
N PHE A 2 -18.87 32.66 -15.47
CA PHE A 2 -17.87 32.05 -14.55
C PHE A 2 -16.75 32.99 -14.09
N LEU A 3 -16.31 33.93 -14.95
CA LEU A 3 -15.35 34.98 -14.60
C LEU A 3 -15.89 36.01 -13.59
N ALA A 4 -17.21 36.26 -13.59
CA ALA A 4 -17.83 37.20 -12.66
C ALA A 4 -17.90 36.64 -11.22
N PHE A 5 -18.03 35.32 -11.06
CA PHE A 5 -18.04 34.65 -9.76
C PHE A 5 -16.64 34.52 -9.14
N ALA A 6 -15.59 34.45 -9.96
CA ALA A 6 -14.20 34.37 -9.51
C ALA A 6 -13.61 35.74 -9.13
N MET A 7 -14.17 36.84 -9.62
CA MET A 7 -13.73 38.21 -9.29
C MET A 7 -14.46 38.81 -8.09
N LEU A 8 -15.57 38.23 -7.63
CA LEU A 8 -16.29 38.68 -6.44
C LEU A 8 -15.41 38.69 -5.17
N PRO A 9 -14.59 37.66 -4.88
CA PRO A 9 -13.67 37.68 -3.74
C PRO A 9 -12.57 38.74 -3.88
N LEU A 10 -12.12 39.01 -5.11
CA LEU A 10 -11.06 39.99 -5.39
C LEU A 10 -11.57 41.42 -5.22
N LEU A 11 -12.80 41.70 -5.68
CA LEU A 11 -13.49 42.98 -5.47
C LEU A 11 -13.88 43.18 -4.00
N PHE A 12 -14.23 42.11 -3.27
CA PHE A 12 -14.51 42.14 -1.84
C PHE A 12 -13.25 42.45 -1.01
N VAL A 13 -12.09 41.95 -1.42
CA VAL A 13 -10.80 42.29 -0.78
C VAL A 13 -10.41 43.74 -1.06
N ILE A 14 -10.66 44.26 -2.28
CA ILE A 14 -10.36 45.66 -2.62
C ILE A 14 -11.28 46.65 -1.88
N THR A 15 -12.54 46.31 -1.64
CA THR A 15 -13.47 47.17 -0.87
C THR A 15 -13.29 47.04 0.66
N PHE A 16 -12.90 45.88 1.16
CA PHE A 16 -12.64 45.67 2.60
C PHE A 16 -11.33 46.34 3.06
N VAL A 17 -10.30 46.35 2.20
CA VAL A 17 -9.03 47.05 2.49
C VAL A 17 -9.17 48.57 2.51
N ASN A 18 -10.21 49.13 1.89
CA ASN A 18 -10.46 50.57 1.86
C ASN A 18 -11.32 51.09 3.03
N THR A 19 -11.80 50.24 3.94
CA THR A 19 -12.76 50.65 4.99
C THR A 19 -12.32 50.45 6.44
N GLU A 20 -11.10 49.96 6.71
CA GLU A 20 -10.48 50.14 8.03
C GLU A 20 -9.49 51.31 8.00
N HIS A 21 -10.00 52.47 8.40
CA HIS A 21 -9.30 53.73 8.54
C HIS A 21 -8.21 53.67 9.63
N ILE A 22 -7.11 54.40 9.39
CA ILE A 22 -6.28 55.08 10.41
C ILE A 22 -5.43 54.13 11.27
N PHE A 23 -4.16 53.91 10.91
CA PHE A 23 -3.02 54.08 11.84
C PHE A 23 -1.67 53.91 11.10
N GLN A 24 -0.83 54.94 11.23
CA GLN A 24 0.62 55.03 10.95
C GLN A 24 1.11 55.10 9.49
N ASN A 25 1.29 56.35 9.04
CA ASN A 25 1.79 56.79 7.72
C ASN A 25 3.24 56.43 7.34
N ASN A 26 4.01 55.69 8.15
CA ASN A 26 5.36 55.24 7.74
C ASN A 26 5.41 53.76 7.32
N PHE A 27 4.30 53.02 7.48
CA PHE A 27 4.21 51.59 7.09
C PHE A 27 3.82 51.39 5.62
N PHE A 28 3.10 52.33 5.00
CA PHE A 28 2.54 52.12 3.67
C PHE A 28 3.60 52.22 2.54
N GLU A 29 4.62 53.06 2.72
CA GLU A 29 5.68 53.29 1.72
C GLU A 29 6.65 52.10 1.59
N THR A 30 6.91 51.38 2.68
CA THR A 30 7.77 50.18 2.65
C THR A 30 7.06 49.00 2.00
N TYR A 31 5.76 48.81 2.23
CA TYR A 31 4.99 47.74 1.59
C TYR A 31 4.78 47.98 0.09
N THR A 32 4.55 49.23 -0.32
CA THR A 32 4.43 49.58 -1.74
C THR A 32 5.77 49.42 -2.47
N LEU A 33 6.88 49.86 -1.87
CA LEU A 33 8.22 49.67 -2.45
C LEU A 33 8.58 48.19 -2.61
N ILE A 34 8.29 47.36 -1.60
CA ILE A 34 8.51 45.91 -1.66
C ILE A 34 7.62 45.27 -2.73
N TYR A 35 6.35 45.67 -2.85
CA TYR A 35 5.45 45.17 -3.89
C TYR A 35 5.94 45.52 -5.30
N TRP A 36 6.46 46.73 -5.51
CA TRP A 36 7.06 47.14 -6.78
C TRP A 36 8.36 46.39 -7.09
N ILE A 37 9.19 46.11 -6.10
CA ILE A 37 10.39 45.27 -6.25
C ILE A 37 9.98 43.82 -6.63
N TYR A 38 8.95 43.26 -6.00
CA TYR A 38 8.42 41.94 -6.34
C TYR A 38 7.86 41.87 -7.77
N LEU A 39 7.12 42.90 -8.19
CA LEU A 39 6.62 43.03 -9.56
C LEU A 39 7.78 43.12 -10.56
N LEU A 40 8.81 43.92 -10.24
CA LEU A 40 10.00 44.09 -11.08
C LEU A 40 10.79 42.78 -11.21
N VAL A 41 11.05 42.07 -10.10
CA VAL A 41 11.74 40.77 -10.10
C VAL A 41 10.94 39.74 -10.89
N SER A 42 9.61 39.71 -10.75
CA SER A 42 8.74 38.81 -11.51
C SER A 42 8.77 39.11 -13.02
N LEU A 43 8.79 40.39 -13.40
CA LEU A 43 8.90 40.82 -14.80
C LEU A 43 10.27 40.52 -15.40
N ILE A 44 11.36 40.72 -14.65
CA ILE A 44 12.73 40.36 -15.07
C ILE A 44 12.84 38.84 -15.27
N TRP A 45 12.23 38.06 -14.38
CA TRP A 45 12.21 36.59 -14.50
C TRP A 45 11.43 36.12 -15.72
N LEU A 46 10.29 36.76 -16.03
CA LEU A 46 9.51 36.52 -17.26
C LEU A 46 10.32 36.86 -18.53
N LEU A 47 11.13 37.92 -18.51
CA LEU A 47 11.98 38.33 -19.64
C LEU A 47 13.17 37.37 -19.85
N ILE A 48 13.80 36.90 -18.78
CA ILE A 48 14.89 35.92 -18.82
C ILE A 48 14.39 34.59 -19.37
N PHE A 49 13.19 34.14 -18.95
CA PHE A 49 12.63 32.86 -19.39
C PHE A 49 12.12 32.89 -20.84
N LYS A 50 11.64 34.05 -21.32
CA LYS A 50 11.25 34.25 -22.74
C LYS A 50 12.44 34.13 -23.70
N ARG A 51 13.69 34.30 -23.21
CA ARG A 51 14.92 34.23 -24.00
C ARG A 51 15.49 32.80 -24.13
N PHE A 52 15.10 31.87 -23.25
CA PHE A 52 15.46 30.46 -23.35
C PHE A 52 14.45 29.70 -24.23
N LYS A 53 14.69 29.70 -25.56
CA LYS A 53 13.96 28.84 -26.51
C LYS A 53 14.30 27.36 -26.25
N PHE A 54 13.55 26.68 -25.39
CA PHE A 54 13.51 25.21 -25.40
C PHE A 54 12.74 24.77 -26.66
N LYS A 55 13.45 24.16 -27.62
CA LYS A 55 12.84 23.38 -28.71
C LYS A 55 12.11 22.19 -28.10
N ILE A 56 10.83 22.35 -27.81
CA ILE A 56 9.90 21.23 -27.62
C ILE A 56 9.06 21.17 -28.89
N LEU A 57 9.18 20.03 -29.58
CA LEU A 57 8.36 19.69 -30.73
C LEU A 57 6.88 19.86 -30.36
N VAL A 58 6.20 20.64 -31.19
CA VAL A 58 4.77 20.86 -31.20
C VAL A 58 4.05 19.53 -31.41
N ILE A 59 3.25 19.11 -30.42
CA ILE A 59 2.05 18.32 -30.67
C ILE A 59 0.87 19.14 -30.20
N LYS A 60 -0.01 19.44 -31.17
CA LYS A 60 -1.22 20.27 -31.12
C LYS A 60 -2.08 20.06 -29.88
N HIS A 61 -2.31 21.11 -29.09
CA HIS A 61 -3.62 21.51 -28.54
C HIS A 61 -3.49 22.86 -27.79
N GLU A 62 -3.95 23.95 -28.43
CA GLU A 62 -3.65 25.35 -28.10
C GLU A 62 -4.54 26.03 -27.04
N TRP A 63 -5.20 25.30 -26.13
CA TRP A 63 -5.97 25.93 -25.03
C TRP A 63 -5.54 25.53 -23.62
N PHE A 64 -4.47 24.72 -23.50
CA PHE A 64 -4.18 23.97 -22.27
C PHE A 64 -3.04 24.52 -21.40
N SER A 65 -2.26 25.51 -21.86
CA SER A 65 -1.03 25.94 -21.15
C SER A 65 -1.22 27.15 -20.23
N THR A 66 -2.09 28.10 -20.55
CA THR A 66 -2.24 29.35 -19.77
C THR A 66 -3.00 29.12 -18.45
N ILE A 67 -4.01 28.24 -18.45
CA ILE A 67 -4.76 27.88 -17.24
C ILE A 67 -3.89 27.03 -16.31
N GLN A 68 -3.13 26.08 -16.84
CA GLN A 68 -2.14 25.34 -16.05
C GLN A 68 -1.06 26.25 -15.49
N PHE A 69 -0.56 27.23 -16.26
CA PHE A 69 0.41 28.20 -15.79
C PHE A 69 -0.14 29.08 -14.65
N ILE A 70 -1.35 29.63 -14.80
CA ILE A 70 -2.02 30.39 -13.72
C ILE A 70 -2.26 29.48 -12.50
N PHE A 71 -2.69 28.23 -12.73
CA PHE A 71 -2.90 27.23 -11.68
C PHE A 71 -1.61 26.90 -10.92
N TYR A 72 -0.49 26.65 -11.60
CA TYR A 72 0.80 26.35 -10.97
C TYR A 72 1.40 27.56 -10.25
N THR A 73 1.24 28.76 -10.81
CA THR A 73 1.77 30.00 -10.21
C THR A 73 0.96 30.39 -8.96
N CYS A 74 -0.36 30.24 -8.99
CA CYS A 74 -1.22 30.53 -7.85
C CYS A 74 -1.19 29.46 -6.75
N ILE A 75 -0.96 28.18 -7.08
CA ILE A 75 -1.04 27.06 -6.11
C ILE A 75 0.31 26.69 -5.49
N LEU A 76 1.42 26.87 -6.22
CA LEU A 76 2.74 26.46 -5.72
C LEU A 76 3.62 27.64 -5.34
N VAL A 77 3.58 28.73 -6.12
CA VAL A 77 4.51 29.85 -5.91
C VAL A 77 3.98 30.82 -4.86
N LEU A 78 2.69 31.16 -4.86
CA LEU A 78 2.12 32.09 -3.87
C LEU A 78 2.20 31.55 -2.42
N PRO A 79 1.85 30.28 -2.10
CA PRO A 79 1.97 29.77 -0.74
C PRO A 79 3.42 29.57 -0.30
N ALA A 80 4.32 29.18 -1.21
CA ALA A 80 5.74 29.02 -0.90
C ALA A 80 6.44 30.38 -0.69
N ALA A 81 6.14 31.38 -1.53
CA ALA A 81 6.63 32.74 -1.36
C ALA A 81 6.08 33.40 -0.10
N TRP A 82 4.82 33.13 0.25
CA TRP A 82 4.22 33.59 1.50
C TRP A 82 4.82 32.90 2.73
N LEU A 83 5.14 31.60 2.66
CA LEU A 83 5.84 30.88 3.73
C LEU A 83 7.26 31.42 3.95
N VAL A 84 7.98 31.74 2.87
CA VAL A 84 9.32 32.37 2.95
C VAL A 84 9.22 33.79 3.51
N HIS A 85 8.24 34.58 3.06
CA HIS A 85 7.96 35.92 3.58
C HIS A 85 7.58 35.89 5.08
N TYR A 86 6.71 34.96 5.48
CA TYR A 86 6.32 34.74 6.88
C TYR A 86 7.54 34.33 7.71
N PHE A 87 8.42 33.46 7.20
CA PHE A 87 9.63 33.03 7.90
C PHE A 87 10.68 34.14 8.05
N ILE A 88 10.83 35.01 7.05
CA ILE A 88 11.74 36.16 7.07
C ILE A 88 11.21 37.28 7.98
N LEU A 89 9.90 37.54 7.97
CA LEU A 89 9.30 38.51 8.90
C LEU A 89 9.29 37.98 10.34
N TRP A 90 9.16 36.67 10.52
CA TRP A 90 9.21 35.99 11.83
C TRP A 90 10.58 36.06 12.51
N SER A 91 11.68 36.16 11.75
CA SER A 91 13.02 36.31 12.34
C SER A 91 13.35 37.74 12.79
N LEU A 92 12.55 38.74 12.40
CA LEU A 92 12.87 40.15 12.57
C LEU A 92 12.14 40.85 13.75
N TRP A 93 11.05 40.29 14.32
CA TRP A 93 10.20 41.03 15.28
C TRP A 93 9.73 40.22 16.53
N GLY A 94 10.46 40.40 17.65
CA GLY A 94 9.98 40.62 19.04
C GLY A 94 9.12 39.59 19.81
N THR A 95 9.69 39.04 20.90
CA THR A 95 9.35 37.95 21.86
C THR A 95 7.94 37.84 22.51
N GLY A 96 6.92 38.60 22.11
CA GLY A 96 5.64 38.69 22.86
C GLY A 96 4.47 37.77 22.44
N LEU A 97 4.46 37.23 21.22
CA LEU A 97 3.30 36.53 20.60
C LEU A 97 3.57 35.07 20.17
N TYR A 98 4.59 34.42 20.74
CA TYR A 98 5.22 33.20 20.20
C TYR A 98 4.32 31.96 20.30
N LEU A 99 3.54 31.82 21.37
CA LEU A 99 2.66 30.66 21.63
C LEU A 99 1.58 30.42 20.58
N ARG A 100 1.11 31.49 19.93
CA ARG A 100 -0.04 31.44 19.01
C ARG A 100 0.38 31.06 17.60
N SER A 101 1.62 31.35 17.21
CA SER A 101 2.12 31.09 15.86
C SER A 101 2.34 29.61 15.59
N TYR A 102 2.76 28.83 16.59
CA TYR A 102 3.04 27.41 16.38
C TYR A 102 1.79 26.57 16.08
N GLY A 103 0.67 26.80 16.78
CA GLY A 103 -0.59 26.11 16.48
C GLY A 103 -1.13 26.45 15.08
N LYS A 104 -1.00 27.73 14.69
CA LYS A 104 -1.36 28.20 13.34
C LYS A 104 -0.53 27.54 12.25
N VAL A 105 0.79 27.51 12.44
CA VAL A 105 1.74 26.87 11.50
C VAL A 105 1.51 25.36 11.43
N ALA A 106 1.29 24.70 12.57
CA ALA A 106 0.96 23.28 12.63
C ALA A 106 -0.29 22.94 11.82
N PHE A 107 -1.35 23.75 11.96
CA PHE A 107 -2.60 23.58 11.22
C PHE A 107 -2.43 23.79 9.71
N VAL A 108 -1.67 24.80 9.29
CA VAL A 108 -1.37 25.02 7.87
C VAL A 108 -0.64 23.82 7.28
N TYR A 109 0.40 23.31 7.95
CA TYR A 109 1.10 22.11 7.49
C TYR A 109 0.21 20.86 7.49
N LEU A 110 -0.68 20.72 8.46
CA LEU A 110 -1.66 19.63 8.50
C LEU A 110 -2.56 19.66 7.26
N VAL A 111 -3.15 20.81 6.95
CA VAL A 111 -4.02 21.01 5.78
C VAL A 111 -3.24 20.76 4.48
N LEU A 112 -2.04 21.32 4.33
CA LEU A 112 -1.20 21.12 3.16
C LEU A 112 -0.84 19.65 2.94
N SER A 113 -0.47 18.92 4.01
CA SER A 113 -0.16 17.49 3.92
C SER A 113 -1.37 16.67 3.48
N LEU A 114 -2.56 16.94 4.06
CA LEU A 114 -3.80 16.25 3.71
C LEU A 114 -4.25 16.51 2.27
N SER A 115 -3.95 17.68 1.72
CA SER A 115 -4.31 18.06 0.35
C SER A 115 -3.40 17.50 -0.74
N ILE A 116 -2.19 17.04 -0.40
CA ILE A 116 -1.30 16.43 -1.41
C ILE A 116 -1.95 15.17 -2.00
N SER A 117 -2.53 14.31 -1.16
CA SER A 117 -3.13 13.05 -1.61
C SER A 117 -4.24 13.20 -2.67
N PRO A 118 -5.24 14.09 -2.50
CA PRO A 118 -6.21 14.38 -3.56
C PRO A 118 -5.61 15.18 -4.74
N LEU A 119 -4.59 16.01 -4.52
CA LEU A 119 -3.93 16.73 -5.62
C LEU A 119 -3.25 15.77 -6.61
N LEU A 120 -2.69 14.66 -6.11
CA LEU A 120 -2.04 13.64 -6.95
C LEU A 120 -2.95 13.07 -8.04
N THR A 121 -4.29 13.10 -7.89
CA THR A 121 -5.20 12.62 -8.95
C THR A 121 -5.15 13.46 -10.23
N PHE A 122 -4.65 14.70 -10.13
CA PHE A 122 -4.55 15.60 -11.28
C PHE A 122 -3.15 15.63 -11.89
N ILE A 123 -2.18 14.96 -11.27
CA ILE A 123 -0.77 14.99 -11.66
C ILE A 123 -0.42 13.69 -12.40
N LYS A 124 -0.25 13.78 -13.72
CA LYS A 124 0.13 12.62 -14.56
C LYS A 124 1.63 12.34 -14.58
N ASN A 125 2.46 13.30 -14.17
CA ASN A 125 3.91 13.15 -14.20
C ASN A 125 4.40 12.38 -12.97
N LYS A 126 4.87 11.15 -13.18
CA LYS A 126 5.40 10.26 -12.14
C LYS A 126 6.49 10.91 -11.28
N LYS A 127 7.48 11.57 -11.89
CA LYS A 127 8.60 12.18 -11.16
C LYS A 127 8.11 13.26 -10.18
N ILE A 128 7.10 14.02 -10.59
CA ILE A 128 6.48 15.06 -9.74
C ILE A 128 5.64 14.42 -8.63
N SER A 129 4.89 13.36 -8.95
CA SER A 129 4.11 12.58 -7.99
C SER A 129 5.00 12.03 -6.86
N ASP A 130 6.12 11.37 -7.22
CA ASP A 130 7.05 10.78 -6.25
C ASP A 130 7.63 11.84 -5.31
N ILE A 131 8.05 13.00 -5.86
CA ILE A 131 8.54 14.15 -5.08
C ILE A 131 7.45 14.66 -4.11
N LEU A 132 6.20 14.78 -4.57
CA LEU A 132 5.11 15.28 -3.73
C LEU A 132 4.78 14.33 -2.57
N ILE A 133 4.89 13.02 -2.75
CA ILE A 133 4.68 12.07 -1.65
C ILE A 133 5.79 12.23 -0.59
N VAL A 134 7.05 12.41 -1.01
CA VAL A 134 8.18 12.74 -0.11
C VAL A 134 7.89 14.02 0.66
N ILE A 135 7.51 15.08 -0.04
CA ILE A 135 7.14 16.37 0.55
C ILE A 135 6.00 16.21 1.56
N ARG A 136 4.97 15.41 1.25
CA ARG A 136 3.83 15.16 2.16
C ARG A 136 4.28 14.66 3.52
N LYS A 137 5.23 13.71 3.57
CA LYS A 137 5.74 13.16 4.84
C LYS A 137 6.61 14.16 5.57
N VAL A 138 7.43 14.95 4.87
CA VAL A 138 8.21 16.03 5.49
C VAL A 138 7.29 17.08 6.13
N ILE A 139 6.27 17.54 5.40
CA ILE A 139 5.27 18.49 5.91
C ILE A 139 4.52 17.90 7.10
N TRP A 140 4.19 16.60 7.08
CA TRP A 140 3.55 15.91 8.20
C TRP A 140 4.42 15.93 9.47
N ILE A 141 5.72 15.62 9.34
CA ILE A 141 6.67 15.67 10.45
C ILE A 141 6.79 17.10 11.00
N LEU A 142 6.89 18.10 10.12
CA LEU A 142 6.94 19.51 10.52
C LEU A 142 5.67 19.93 11.26
N SER A 143 4.49 19.56 10.73
CA SER A 143 3.19 19.79 11.40
C SER A 143 3.21 19.26 12.83
N PHE A 144 3.68 18.02 13.02
CA PHE A 144 3.75 17.38 14.33
C PHE A 144 4.75 18.07 15.29
N ILE A 145 5.92 18.51 14.81
CA ILE A 145 6.88 19.24 15.64
C ILE A 145 6.28 20.55 16.16
N PHE A 146 5.65 21.32 15.27
CA PHE A 146 4.99 22.58 15.66
C PHE A 146 3.80 22.35 16.58
N PHE A 147 3.06 21.26 16.35
CA PHE A 147 1.99 20.81 17.22
C PHE A 147 2.49 20.47 18.63
N LEU A 148 3.60 19.74 18.74
CA LEU A 148 4.20 19.38 20.02
C LEU A 148 4.70 20.62 20.78
N LYS A 149 5.34 21.57 20.09
CA LYS A 149 5.77 22.85 20.68
C LYS A 149 4.59 23.64 21.22
N HIS A 150 3.55 23.79 20.42
CA HIS A 150 2.30 24.43 20.86
C HIS A 150 1.70 23.72 22.09
N GLY A 151 1.74 22.38 22.09
CA GLY A 151 1.50 21.50 23.24
C GLY A 151 2.19 21.95 24.53
N LEU A 152 3.52 21.84 24.50
CA LEU A 152 4.41 22.03 25.65
C LEU A 152 4.36 23.45 26.22
N GLU A 153 4.23 24.46 25.37
CA GLU A 153 4.17 25.84 25.82
C GLU A 153 2.87 26.15 26.58
N TYR A 154 1.73 25.61 26.14
CA TYR A 154 0.47 25.75 26.88
C TYR A 154 0.53 25.06 28.24
N PHE A 155 1.08 23.83 28.31
CA PHE A 155 1.30 23.15 29.59
C PHE A 155 2.22 23.94 30.51
N SER A 156 3.29 24.54 29.97
CA SER A 156 4.24 25.35 30.74
C SER A 156 3.59 26.61 31.29
N MET A 157 2.75 27.28 30.49
CA MET A 157 2.00 28.45 30.92
C MET A 157 1.03 28.11 32.05
N GLU A 158 0.24 27.04 31.91
CA GLU A 158 -0.66 26.59 32.97
C GLU A 158 0.08 26.27 34.27
N TYR A 159 1.23 25.59 34.18
CA TYR A 159 2.06 25.32 35.34
C TYR A 159 2.58 26.61 36.00
N LEU A 160 3.07 27.57 35.21
CA LEU A 160 3.55 28.85 35.73
C LEU A 160 2.43 29.68 36.35
N PHE A 161 1.22 29.67 35.77
CA PHE A 161 0.06 30.37 36.30
C PHE A 161 -0.52 29.71 37.56
N ALA A 162 -0.41 28.39 37.68
CA ALA A 162 -0.78 27.67 38.90
C ALA A 162 0.13 28.03 40.09
N ILE A 163 1.41 28.35 39.82
CA ILE A 163 2.42 28.61 40.87
C ILE A 163 2.57 30.09 41.18
N LYS A 164 2.45 30.99 40.20
CA LYS A 164 2.59 32.44 40.39
C LYS A 164 1.23 33.12 40.50
N HIS A 165 0.91 33.63 41.69
CA HIS A 165 -0.17 34.61 41.90
C HIS A 165 0.14 35.91 41.12
N THR A 166 -0.17 35.96 39.83
CA THR A 166 0.05 37.16 39.00
C THR A 166 -1.16 38.11 39.09
N PRO A 167 -0.96 39.44 39.23
CA PRO A 167 -2.02 40.40 39.57
C PRO A 167 -2.67 41.04 38.32
N VAL A 168 -2.83 40.31 37.21
CA VAL A 168 -3.46 40.86 36.00
C VAL A 168 -4.98 40.58 36.03
N ILE A 169 -5.76 41.62 36.32
CA ILE A 169 -7.22 41.57 36.60
C ILE A 169 -8.04 40.92 35.47
N TRP A 170 -7.66 41.11 34.19
CA TRP A 170 -8.36 40.50 33.05
C TRP A 170 -8.04 39.00 32.84
N TYR A 171 -6.91 38.52 33.37
CA TYR A 171 -6.49 37.11 33.27
C TYR A 171 -6.97 36.27 34.47
N ARG A 172 -7.34 36.95 35.58
CA ARG A 172 -7.81 36.32 36.82
C ARG A 172 -9.11 35.51 36.67
N ASP A 173 -10.01 35.93 35.78
CA ASP A 173 -11.26 35.20 35.51
C ASP A 173 -11.07 34.07 34.48
N TYR A 174 -10.04 34.15 33.62
CA TYR A 174 -9.66 33.09 32.67
C TYR A 174 -8.98 31.90 33.37
N VAL A 175 -8.25 32.15 34.47
CA VAL A 175 -7.58 31.14 35.31
C VAL A 175 -8.51 30.50 36.34
N ARG A 176 -9.65 31.13 36.67
CA ARG A 176 -10.61 30.60 37.68
C ARG A 176 -11.43 29.40 37.20
N GLN A 177 -11.52 29.15 35.90
CA GLN A 177 -12.18 27.96 35.37
C GLN A 177 -11.19 26.79 35.39
N ASN A 178 -11.57 25.65 35.98
CA ASN A 178 -10.76 24.43 35.90
C ASN A 178 -10.35 24.19 34.44
N PHE A 179 -9.06 23.96 34.21
CA PHE A 179 -8.48 23.74 32.88
C PHE A 179 -9.30 22.77 32.01
N VAL A 180 -9.81 21.70 32.63
CA VAL A 180 -10.62 20.65 31.99
C VAL A 180 -12.03 21.13 31.59
N LEU A 181 -12.57 22.14 32.26
CA LEU A 181 -13.91 22.69 31.99
C LEU A 181 -13.91 23.75 30.88
N ARG A 182 -12.75 24.24 30.44
CA ARG A 182 -12.65 25.19 29.33
C ARG A 182 -12.80 24.45 28.00
N ARG A 183 -13.76 24.90 27.17
CA ARG A 183 -14.14 24.20 25.91
C ARG A 183 -13.00 24.15 24.89
N ASP A 184 -12.20 25.20 24.82
CA ASP A 184 -10.99 25.29 23.99
C ASP A 184 -9.89 24.35 24.48
N ALA A 185 -9.65 24.27 25.80
CA ALA A 185 -8.66 23.36 26.38
C ALA A 185 -9.05 21.89 26.23
N LEU A 186 -10.33 21.53 26.40
CA LEU A 186 -10.78 20.15 26.22
C LEU A 186 -10.61 19.68 24.78
N THR A 187 -11.06 20.47 23.81
CA THR A 187 -10.90 20.14 22.39
C THR A 187 -9.44 20.05 21.98
N TRP A 188 -8.58 20.88 22.56
CA TRP A 188 -7.13 20.81 22.40
C TRP A 188 -6.53 19.52 22.95
N VAL A 189 -6.83 19.13 24.20
CA VAL A 189 -6.29 17.90 24.82
C VAL A 189 -6.69 16.68 24.01
N VAL A 190 -7.95 16.60 23.56
CA VAL A 190 -8.43 15.47 22.75
C VAL A 190 -7.71 15.43 21.39
N ALA A 191 -7.56 16.57 20.72
CA ALA A 191 -6.77 16.63 19.48
C ALA A 191 -5.30 16.23 19.72
N TRP A 192 -4.72 16.63 20.86
CA TRP A 192 -3.36 16.31 21.26
C TRP A 192 -3.11 14.83 21.47
N ILE A 193 -3.94 14.18 22.28
CA ILE A 193 -3.87 12.73 22.49
C ILE A 193 -4.01 11.99 21.16
N LEU A 194 -4.97 12.39 20.34
CA LEU A 194 -5.25 11.72 19.07
C LEU A 194 -4.10 11.88 18.06
N MET A 195 -3.54 13.09 17.94
CA MET A 195 -2.42 13.36 17.05
C MET A 195 -1.12 12.69 17.50
N VAL A 196 -0.83 12.65 18.80
CA VAL A 196 0.32 11.90 19.34
C VAL A 196 0.16 10.40 19.07
N PHE A 197 -1.03 9.84 19.31
CA PHE A 197 -1.32 8.44 19.01
C PHE A 197 -1.16 8.12 17.51
N LEU A 198 -1.70 8.97 16.64
CA LEU A 198 -1.56 8.85 15.19
C LEU A 198 -0.09 8.93 14.74
N TRP A 199 0.70 9.81 15.34
CA TRP A 199 2.12 9.95 15.03
C TRP A 199 2.95 8.74 15.50
N VAL A 200 2.75 8.28 16.75
CA VAL A 200 3.42 7.09 17.29
C VAL A 200 3.10 5.84 16.46
N THR A 201 1.89 5.75 15.90
CA THR A 201 1.50 4.64 15.04
C THR A 201 1.88 4.84 13.57
N SER A 202 2.43 6.00 13.16
CA SER A 202 2.80 6.32 11.77
C SER A 202 4.20 5.82 11.38
N ASN A 203 4.53 4.57 11.70
CA ASN A 203 5.82 3.95 11.36
C ASN A 203 5.65 2.50 10.86
N THR A 204 6.69 2.01 10.17
CA THR A 204 6.71 0.66 9.58
C THR A 204 6.60 -0.45 10.61
N PHE A 205 7.14 -0.24 11.83
CA PHE A 205 6.98 -1.18 12.93
C PHE A 205 5.51 -1.34 13.33
N SER A 206 4.78 -0.23 13.45
CA SER A 206 3.36 -0.21 13.81
C SER A 206 2.49 -0.84 12.74
N ILE A 207 2.85 -0.78 11.45
CA ILE A 207 2.15 -1.50 10.37
C ILE A 207 2.36 -3.02 10.48
N ARG A 208 3.56 -3.44 10.93
CA ARG A 208 3.87 -4.86 11.12
C ARG A 208 3.21 -5.41 12.39
N PHE A 209 3.17 -4.59 13.44
CA PHE A 209 2.59 -4.93 14.74
C PHE A 209 1.06 -4.82 14.73
N LEU A 210 0.51 -3.72 14.25
CA LEU A 210 -0.91 -3.51 13.99
C LEU A 210 -1.19 -3.94 12.56
N TRP A 211 -1.92 -5.04 12.38
CA TRP A 211 -2.30 -5.55 11.05
C TRP A 211 -2.74 -4.44 10.08
N TRP A 212 -2.29 -4.46 8.81
CA TRP A 212 -2.49 -3.37 7.83
C TRP A 212 -3.91 -2.75 7.82
N ALA A 213 -4.94 -3.59 7.85
CA ALA A 213 -6.33 -3.12 7.85
C ALA A 213 -6.71 -2.37 9.13
N LEU A 214 -6.22 -2.84 10.29
CA LEU A 214 -6.40 -2.18 11.57
C LEU A 214 -5.60 -0.87 11.60
N TRP A 215 -4.34 -0.91 11.17
CA TRP A 215 -3.50 0.28 11.06
C TRP A 215 -4.14 1.37 10.17
N LYS A 216 -4.72 0.99 9.04
CA LYS A 216 -5.44 1.92 8.15
C LYS A 216 -6.67 2.54 8.82
N ARG A 217 -7.42 1.76 9.62
CA ARG A 217 -8.53 2.28 10.43
C ARG A 217 -8.03 3.23 11.52
N VAL A 218 -6.93 2.88 12.19
CA VAL A 218 -6.26 3.76 13.17
C VAL A 218 -5.85 5.08 12.53
N GLN A 219 -5.14 5.04 11.39
CA GLN A 219 -4.70 6.24 10.68
C GLN A 219 -5.85 7.06 10.08
N SER A 220 -7.01 6.44 9.84
CA SER A 220 -8.22 7.17 9.43
C SER A 220 -8.76 8.12 10.51
N LEU A 221 -8.35 7.95 11.77
CA LEU A 221 -8.67 8.87 12.87
C LEU A 221 -8.07 10.27 12.66
N VAL A 222 -7.20 10.47 11.67
CA VAL A 222 -6.71 11.80 11.27
C VAL A 222 -7.84 12.75 10.85
N TYR A 223 -8.95 12.25 10.30
CA TYR A 223 -10.08 13.11 9.92
C TYR A 223 -10.89 13.58 11.13
N PRO A 224 -11.27 12.70 12.08
CA PRO A 224 -11.74 13.13 13.39
C PRO A 224 -10.79 14.10 14.08
N ALA A 225 -9.47 13.83 14.09
CA ALA A 225 -8.47 14.73 14.69
C ALA A 225 -8.48 16.13 14.04
N PHE A 226 -8.55 16.17 12.71
CA PHE A 226 -8.66 17.42 11.95
C PHE A 226 -9.94 18.19 12.31
N LEU A 227 -11.09 17.50 12.37
CA LEU A 227 -12.36 18.12 12.74
C LEU A 227 -12.31 18.72 14.15
N ILE A 228 -11.79 17.96 15.12
CA ILE A 228 -11.61 18.44 16.50
C ILE A 228 -10.67 19.65 16.53
N THR A 229 -9.62 19.66 15.71
CA THR A 229 -8.71 20.79 15.57
C THR A 229 -9.41 22.02 15.01
N CYS A 230 -10.28 21.87 13.99
CA CYS A 230 -11.11 22.96 13.48
C CYS A 230 -12.05 23.53 14.56
N ILE A 231 -12.67 22.65 15.36
CA ILE A 231 -13.52 23.06 16.49
C ILE A 231 -12.71 23.80 17.56
N HIS A 232 -11.51 23.31 17.89
CA HIS A 232 -10.59 23.96 18.82
C HIS A 232 -10.25 25.39 18.34
N ILE A 233 -9.92 25.56 17.06
CA ILE A 233 -9.68 26.87 16.45
C ILE A 233 -10.95 27.75 16.55
N ALA A 234 -12.14 27.16 16.34
CA ALA A 234 -13.43 27.84 16.46
C ALA A 234 -13.66 28.42 17.87
N PHE A 235 -13.53 27.58 18.89
CA PHE A 235 -13.74 28.00 20.28
C PHE A 235 -12.68 28.98 20.78
N SER A 236 -11.49 28.98 20.17
CA SER A 236 -10.51 30.02 20.46
C SER A 236 -10.92 31.42 19.96
N SER A 237 -12.09 31.57 19.29
CA SER A 237 -12.66 32.80 18.72
C SER A 237 -11.75 33.47 17.69
N ARG A 238 -11.05 32.67 16.89
CA ARG A 238 -9.95 33.09 16.00
C ARG A 238 -10.09 32.53 14.58
N PHE A 239 -11.31 32.33 14.09
CA PHE A 239 -11.54 32.03 12.68
C PHE A 239 -11.29 33.28 11.84
N ASP A 240 -10.00 33.56 11.62
CA ASP A 240 -9.58 34.40 10.51
C ASP A 240 -10.10 33.75 9.21
N SER A 241 -10.61 34.60 8.32
CA SER A 241 -11.01 34.26 6.96
C SER A 241 -10.02 33.30 6.26
N PHE A 242 -8.73 33.45 6.55
CA PHE A 242 -7.67 32.59 6.06
C PHE A 242 -7.88 31.08 6.35
N TYR A 243 -8.27 30.70 7.58
CA TYR A 243 -8.46 29.28 7.93
C TYR A 243 -9.69 28.69 7.28
N ILE A 244 -10.75 29.49 7.13
CA ILE A 244 -11.95 29.10 6.41
C ILE A 244 -11.59 28.79 4.96
N LEU A 245 -10.80 29.65 4.31
CA LEU A 245 -10.32 29.43 2.95
C LEU A 245 -9.48 28.16 2.81
N LEU A 246 -8.60 27.86 3.78
CA LEU A 246 -7.82 26.62 3.79
C LEU A 246 -8.67 25.35 3.93
N ILE A 247 -9.69 25.38 4.80
CA ILE A 247 -10.64 24.28 4.96
C ILE A 247 -11.47 24.10 3.70
N ILE A 248 -12.01 25.19 3.15
CA ILE A 248 -12.76 25.17 1.88
C ILE A 248 -11.88 24.61 0.76
N TRP A 249 -10.60 24.98 0.71
CA TRP A 249 -9.65 24.45 -0.26
C TRP A 249 -9.47 22.94 -0.13
N LEU A 250 -9.19 22.43 1.08
CA LEU A 250 -9.04 20.99 1.34
C LEU A 250 -10.31 20.20 0.97
N VAL A 251 -11.49 20.72 1.33
CA VAL A 251 -12.77 20.10 0.97
C VAL A 251 -12.98 20.13 -0.54
N SER A 252 -12.75 21.28 -1.18
CA SER A 252 -12.93 21.46 -2.62
C SER A 252 -12.02 20.55 -3.43
N ILE A 253 -10.72 20.48 -3.10
CA ILE A 253 -9.78 19.63 -3.83
C ILE A 253 -10.10 18.14 -3.66
N ARG A 254 -10.61 17.73 -2.50
CA ARG A 254 -11.11 16.37 -2.28
C ARG A 254 -12.35 16.06 -3.09
N THR A 255 -13.32 16.97 -3.10
CA THR A 255 -14.55 16.80 -3.88
C THR A 255 -14.24 16.73 -5.36
N LEU A 256 -13.37 17.62 -5.87
CA LEU A 256 -12.90 17.58 -7.25
C LEU A 256 -12.16 16.27 -7.55
N SER A 257 -11.27 15.81 -6.66
CA SER A 257 -10.56 14.53 -6.82
C SER A 257 -11.53 13.35 -6.87
N TYR A 258 -12.57 13.34 -6.04
CA TYR A 258 -13.62 12.34 -6.05
C TYR A 258 -14.43 12.35 -7.36
N LEU A 259 -14.84 13.53 -7.82
CA LEU A 259 -15.56 13.70 -9.09
C LEU A 259 -14.71 13.31 -10.30
N ALA A 260 -13.43 13.70 -10.33
CA ALA A 260 -12.49 13.34 -11.40
C ALA A 260 -12.23 11.84 -11.49
N LYS A 261 -12.31 11.11 -10.38
CA LYS A 261 -12.28 9.63 -10.40
C LYS A 261 -13.58 9.03 -10.93
N LYS A 262 -14.73 9.66 -10.64
CA LYS A 262 -16.06 9.21 -11.09
C LYS A 262 -16.23 9.35 -12.61
N ASP A 263 -15.72 10.43 -13.19
CA ASP A 263 -15.87 10.74 -14.64
C ASP A 263 -14.92 9.91 -15.53
N ASN A 264 -13.82 9.42 -14.96
CA ASN A 264 -12.88 8.50 -15.63
C ASN A 264 -13.34 7.03 -15.62
N SER A 265 -14.65 6.76 -15.59
CA SER A 265 -15.21 5.39 -15.67
C SER A 265 -15.13 4.79 -17.08
N GLN A 266 -14.19 5.26 -17.91
CA GLN A 266 -13.75 4.61 -19.14
C GLN A 266 -12.45 3.86 -18.82
N SER A 267 -12.45 2.57 -19.12
CA SER A 267 -11.54 1.52 -18.66
C SER A 267 -10.07 1.93 -18.55
N TRP A 268 -9.60 2.10 -17.32
CA TRP A 268 -8.18 1.96 -17.00
C TRP A 268 -7.76 0.51 -17.20
N PRO A 269 -6.51 0.21 -17.58
CA PRO A 269 -6.03 -1.16 -17.55
C PRO A 269 -6.14 -1.66 -16.11
N THR A 270 -7.10 -2.55 -15.88
CA THR A 270 -7.36 -3.28 -14.63
C THR A 270 -6.28 -4.31 -14.34
N THR A 271 -5.19 -4.28 -15.11
CA THR A 271 -3.99 -5.08 -14.90
C THR A 271 -3.41 -4.74 -13.54
N LYS A 272 -3.84 -5.50 -12.53
CA LYS A 272 -3.20 -5.54 -11.23
C LYS A 272 -1.91 -6.32 -11.39
N TYR A 273 -1.01 -6.23 -10.44
CA TYR A 273 0.24 -6.98 -10.45
C TYR A 273 0.38 -7.74 -9.15
N ILE A 274 0.52 -9.05 -9.23
CA ILE A 274 0.68 -9.88 -8.05
C ILE A 274 2.17 -10.07 -7.77
N CYS A 275 2.57 -9.77 -6.54
CA CYS A 275 3.88 -10.13 -6.03
C CYS A 275 3.90 -11.64 -5.88
N ILE A 276 4.68 -12.30 -6.72
CA ILE A 276 4.73 -13.76 -6.79
C ILE A 276 5.07 -14.38 -5.42
N PRO A 277 6.05 -13.88 -4.64
CA PRO A 277 6.48 -14.54 -3.39
C PRO A 277 5.53 -14.38 -2.20
N CYS A 278 4.57 -13.46 -2.22
CA CYS A 278 3.70 -13.22 -1.06
C CYS A 278 2.22 -13.00 -1.39
N GLY A 279 1.87 -12.98 -2.67
CA GLY A 279 0.52 -12.73 -3.15
C GLY A 279 0.03 -11.29 -2.97
N TYR A 280 0.91 -10.33 -2.66
CA TYR A 280 0.52 -8.93 -2.58
C TYR A 280 0.08 -8.42 -3.96
N ILE A 281 -1.19 -8.05 -4.08
CA ILE A 281 -1.73 -7.50 -5.32
C ILE A 281 -1.54 -5.98 -5.31
N TYR A 282 -0.60 -5.51 -6.12
CA TYR A 282 -0.50 -4.11 -6.49
C TYR A 282 -1.63 -3.75 -7.46
N ASP A 283 -2.65 -3.07 -6.94
CA ASP A 283 -3.69 -2.47 -7.74
C ASP A 283 -3.25 -1.07 -8.19
N GLN A 284 -3.04 -0.90 -9.49
CA GLN A 284 -2.60 0.37 -10.07
C GLN A 284 -3.57 1.50 -9.73
N ALA A 285 -4.87 1.25 -9.59
CA ALA A 285 -5.87 2.26 -9.23
C ALA A 285 -5.75 2.71 -7.77
N LEU A 286 -5.27 1.83 -6.89
CA LEU A 286 -5.08 2.11 -5.46
C LEU A 286 -3.66 2.62 -5.14
N GLY A 287 -2.67 2.24 -5.94
CA GLY A 287 -1.25 2.54 -5.69
C GLY A 287 -0.70 1.77 -4.49
N ASP A 288 0.45 2.23 -3.98
CA ASP A 288 1.03 1.76 -2.72
C ASP A 288 1.55 2.97 -1.92
N PRO A 289 0.70 3.60 -1.10
CA PRO A 289 1.05 4.80 -0.35
C PRO A 289 2.25 4.65 0.60
N ASP A 290 2.54 3.42 1.05
CA ASP A 290 3.61 3.12 1.99
C ASP A 290 4.93 2.79 1.30
N GLY A 291 4.85 2.19 0.11
CA GLY A 291 5.95 2.13 -0.87
C GLY A 291 6.16 3.41 -1.67
N TRP A 292 5.48 4.51 -1.32
CA TRP A 292 5.57 5.82 -1.97
C TRP A 292 5.09 5.85 -3.43
N ILE A 293 4.10 5.03 -3.75
CA ILE A 293 3.51 4.92 -5.08
C ILE A 293 2.10 5.49 -5.02
N ALA A 294 1.85 6.54 -5.80
CA ALA A 294 0.53 7.16 -5.83
C ALA A 294 -0.53 6.18 -6.39
N PRO A 295 -1.80 6.31 -5.96
CA PRO A 295 -2.92 5.75 -6.71
C PRO A 295 -2.85 6.16 -8.18
N TRP A 296 -3.26 5.27 -9.07
CA TRP A 296 -3.21 5.41 -10.53
C TRP A 296 -1.81 5.39 -11.15
N THR A 297 -0.81 4.86 -10.43
CA THR A 297 0.54 4.65 -10.98
C THR A 297 0.60 3.30 -11.70
N ARG A 298 0.89 3.31 -13.00
CA ARG A 298 1.13 2.06 -13.76
C ARG A 298 2.32 1.29 -13.18
N PHE A 299 2.30 -0.02 -13.26
CA PHE A 299 3.36 -0.86 -12.75
C PHE A 299 4.69 -0.62 -13.47
N GLU A 300 4.68 -0.44 -14.80
CA GLU A 300 5.87 -0.02 -15.56
C GLU A 300 6.46 1.28 -15.00
N ASN A 301 5.56 2.16 -14.57
CA ASN A 301 5.86 3.43 -13.94
C ASN A 301 6.17 3.30 -12.44
N ILE A 302 6.61 2.16 -11.91
CA ILE A 302 7.20 2.07 -10.56
C ILE A 302 8.74 2.06 -10.69
N PRO A 303 9.52 2.72 -9.82
CA PRO A 303 10.98 2.60 -9.84
C PRO A 303 11.45 1.16 -9.62
N ASP A 304 12.51 0.71 -10.29
CA ASP A 304 13.00 -0.67 -10.16
C ASP A 304 13.62 -0.96 -8.79
N SER A 305 14.04 0.09 -8.06
CA SER A 305 14.47 0.02 -6.67
C SER A 305 13.33 -0.25 -5.67
N ARG A 306 12.08 -0.25 -6.11
CA ARG A 306 10.94 -0.49 -5.25
C ARG A 306 10.85 -1.96 -4.88
N VAL A 307 10.64 -2.20 -3.60
CA VAL A 307 10.44 -3.53 -3.03
C VAL A 307 8.98 -3.77 -2.61
N CYS A 308 8.55 -5.02 -2.63
CA CYS A 308 7.23 -5.42 -2.13
C CYS A 308 7.09 -5.00 -0.66
N PRO A 309 5.99 -4.31 -0.27
CA PRO A 309 5.79 -3.85 1.11
C PRO A 309 5.59 -5.00 2.11
N ILE A 310 5.22 -6.18 1.63
CA ILE A 310 4.96 -7.36 2.46
C ILE A 310 6.24 -8.18 2.69
N CYS A 311 6.95 -8.56 1.62
CA CYS A 311 8.08 -9.48 1.70
C CYS A 311 9.44 -8.90 1.28
N GLY A 312 9.50 -7.67 0.77
CA GLY A 312 10.76 -6.99 0.46
C GLY A 312 11.46 -7.40 -0.84
N VAL A 313 10.84 -8.27 -1.65
CA VAL A 313 11.37 -8.67 -2.98
C VAL A 313 11.25 -7.53 -4.00
N SER A 314 11.98 -7.64 -5.10
CA SER A 314 12.10 -6.55 -6.07
C SER A 314 10.86 -6.39 -6.95
N LYS A 315 10.80 -5.31 -7.74
CA LYS A 315 9.77 -5.09 -8.76
C LYS A 315 9.76 -6.20 -9.84
N LEU A 316 10.87 -6.90 -10.05
CA LEU A 316 10.95 -7.98 -11.04
C LEU A 316 10.11 -9.20 -10.63
N ASP A 317 9.81 -9.35 -9.35
CA ASP A 317 9.08 -10.47 -8.76
C ASP A 317 7.55 -10.24 -8.77
N PHE A 318 7.06 -9.39 -9.67
CA PHE A 318 5.65 -9.07 -9.86
C PHE A 318 5.21 -9.40 -11.28
N GLU A 319 4.07 -10.07 -11.40
CA GLU A 319 3.49 -10.45 -12.68
C GLU A 319 2.12 -9.82 -12.88
N PRO A 320 1.72 -9.56 -14.15
CA PRO A 320 0.35 -9.15 -14.47
C PRO A 320 -0.66 -10.14 -13.87
N TYR A 321 -1.54 -9.62 -13.03
CA TYR A 321 -2.65 -10.34 -12.44
C TYR A 321 -3.91 -10.06 -13.26
N TYR A 322 -4.38 -11.10 -13.95
CA TYR A 322 -5.63 -11.06 -14.70
C TYR A 322 -6.75 -11.62 -13.82
N GLU A 323 -7.77 -10.81 -13.54
CA GLU A 323 -9.01 -11.34 -12.97
C GLU A 323 -9.68 -12.22 -14.03
N VAL A 324 -9.71 -13.54 -13.78
CA VAL A 324 -10.38 -14.49 -14.67
C VAL A 324 -11.87 -14.16 -14.71
N GLN A 325 -12.32 -13.55 -15.81
CA GLN A 325 -13.73 -13.32 -16.08
C GLN A 325 -14.39 -14.64 -16.49
N HIS A 326 -15.44 -15.03 -15.77
CA HIS A 326 -16.32 -16.18 -16.01
C HIS A 326 -15.80 -17.59 -15.63
N ALA A 327 -15.43 -17.78 -14.36
CA ALA A 327 -15.80 -19.03 -13.68
C ALA A 327 -16.98 -18.72 -12.75
N ILE A 328 -18.06 -19.51 -12.81
CA ILE A 328 -19.12 -19.40 -11.81
C ILE A 328 -18.52 -19.88 -10.49
N PHE A 329 -18.23 -18.92 -9.62
CA PHE A 329 -17.44 -19.06 -8.42
C PHE A 329 -18.33 -19.43 -7.23
N GLU A 330 -18.82 -20.66 -7.18
CA GLU A 330 -19.65 -21.11 -6.06
C GLU A 330 -18.81 -21.59 -4.87
N TRP A 331 -19.33 -21.30 -3.68
CA TRP A 331 -18.81 -21.82 -2.43
C TRP A 331 -19.41 -23.19 -2.19
N TYR A 332 -18.55 -24.17 -1.99
CA TYR A 332 -18.93 -25.51 -1.61
C TYR A 332 -18.74 -25.70 -0.11
N ILE A 333 -19.68 -26.42 0.49
CA ILE A 333 -19.59 -26.85 1.88
C ILE A 333 -18.94 -28.22 1.89
N SER A 334 -17.95 -28.38 2.76
CA SER A 334 -17.19 -29.60 2.92
C SER A 334 -17.08 -29.98 4.39
N THR A 335 -16.93 -31.28 4.65
CA THR A 335 -16.78 -31.84 5.99
C THR A 335 -15.38 -32.43 6.14
N VAL A 336 -14.71 -32.15 7.25
CA VAL A 336 -13.38 -32.69 7.53
C VAL A 336 -13.49 -34.17 7.87
N MET A 337 -12.97 -35.02 7.01
CA MET A 337 -13.01 -36.48 7.17
C MET A 337 -11.76 -37.01 7.88
N ALA A 338 -10.60 -36.44 7.58
CA ALA A 338 -9.33 -36.85 8.17
C ALA A 338 -8.35 -35.68 8.28
N TYR A 339 -7.47 -35.79 9.27
CA TYR A 339 -6.43 -34.84 9.61
C TYR A 339 -5.19 -35.65 10.00
N VAL A 340 -4.19 -35.76 9.12
CA VAL A 340 -3.03 -36.65 9.29
C VAL A 340 -1.73 -35.90 9.06
N MET A 341 -0.82 -35.93 10.03
CA MET A 341 0.53 -35.39 9.86
C MET A 341 1.36 -36.35 8.99
N LEU A 342 1.82 -35.87 7.83
CA LEU A 342 2.69 -36.63 6.92
C LEU A 342 4.16 -36.52 7.31
N THR A 343 4.56 -35.34 7.79
CA THR A 343 5.87 -35.03 8.37
C THR A 343 5.66 -34.23 9.65
N LYS A 344 6.72 -33.72 10.28
CA LYS A 344 6.61 -32.80 11.43
C LYS A 344 5.81 -31.52 11.13
N ASP A 345 5.77 -31.09 9.86
CA ASP A 345 5.23 -29.80 9.43
C ASP A 345 4.34 -29.87 8.17
N ILE A 346 4.05 -31.05 7.62
CA ILE A 346 3.09 -31.21 6.52
C ILE A 346 1.87 -31.96 7.03
N LEU A 347 0.71 -31.31 6.92
CA LEU A 347 -0.60 -31.87 7.21
C LEU A 347 -1.29 -32.32 5.92
N GLU A 348 -1.80 -33.54 5.90
CA GLU A 348 -2.83 -33.97 4.96
C GLU A 348 -4.22 -33.75 5.54
N LEU A 349 -5.00 -32.91 4.85
CA LEU A 349 -6.39 -32.62 5.17
C LEU A 349 -7.29 -33.27 4.12
N THR A 350 -8.18 -34.16 4.57
CA THR A 350 -9.17 -34.81 3.71
C THR A 350 -10.55 -34.19 3.94
N LEU A 351 -11.14 -33.65 2.89
CA LEU A 351 -12.43 -32.96 2.91
C LEU A 351 -13.43 -33.69 2.04
N LYS A 352 -14.60 -34.03 2.57
CA LYS A 352 -15.74 -34.54 1.78
C LYS A 352 -16.65 -33.38 1.42
N VAL A 353 -16.78 -33.12 0.12
CA VAL A 353 -17.62 -32.06 -0.42
C VAL A 353 -19.06 -32.56 -0.52
N ASN A 354 -20.02 -31.75 -0.06
CA ASN A 354 -21.43 -32.17 0.00
C ASN A 354 -22.10 -32.25 -1.37
N SER A 355 -21.51 -31.65 -2.40
CA SER A 355 -21.98 -31.66 -3.78
C SER A 355 -20.91 -32.17 -4.72
N THR A 356 -21.28 -32.45 -5.97
CA THR A 356 -20.33 -32.83 -7.01
C THR A 356 -19.34 -31.70 -7.27
N LEU A 357 -18.06 -31.97 -7.01
CA LEU A 357 -16.97 -31.05 -7.30
C LEU A 357 -15.99 -31.74 -8.25
N THR A 358 -15.98 -31.30 -9.50
CA THR A 358 -14.98 -31.74 -10.49
C THR A 358 -13.78 -30.81 -10.40
N VAL A 359 -12.63 -31.36 -10.02
CA VAL A 359 -11.35 -30.64 -9.97
C VAL A 359 -10.40 -31.34 -10.93
N LEU A 360 -9.81 -30.59 -11.85
CA LEU A 360 -8.76 -31.11 -12.73
C LEU A 360 -7.44 -31.26 -11.94
N PRO A 361 -6.53 -32.17 -12.32
CA PRO A 361 -5.29 -32.49 -11.57
C PRO A 361 -4.33 -31.32 -11.28
N TRP A 362 -4.62 -30.14 -11.82
CA TRP A 362 -3.79 -28.94 -11.89
C TRP A 362 -4.38 -27.76 -11.12
N GLN A 363 -5.60 -27.95 -10.61
CA GLN A 363 -6.36 -26.88 -10.00
C GLN A 363 -6.12 -26.84 -8.50
N TYR A 364 -6.12 -25.62 -7.97
CA TYR A 364 -6.20 -25.38 -6.54
C TYR A 364 -7.60 -24.96 -6.16
N ILE A 365 -7.90 -25.11 -4.88
CA ILE A 365 -9.11 -24.59 -4.27
C ILE A 365 -8.73 -23.53 -3.24
N LEU A 366 -9.61 -22.56 -3.03
CA LEU A 366 -9.50 -21.69 -1.86
C LEU A 366 -10.19 -22.37 -0.69
N LEU A 367 -9.41 -22.77 0.30
CA LEU A 367 -9.94 -23.12 1.60
C LEU A 367 -10.30 -21.82 2.33
N CYS A 368 -11.45 -21.80 3.00
CA CYS A 368 -11.89 -20.69 3.83
C CYS A 368 -12.00 -21.14 5.28
N LEU A 369 -11.30 -20.41 6.15
CA LEU A 369 -11.36 -20.59 7.59
C LEU A 369 -11.98 -19.35 8.22
N ARG A 370 -12.54 -19.54 9.42
CA ARG A 370 -13.15 -18.47 10.20
C ARG A 370 -12.56 -18.46 11.61
N ASP A 371 -12.30 -17.26 12.12
CA ASP A 371 -12.05 -17.01 13.54
C ASP A 371 -12.87 -15.79 14.01
N PHE A 372 -12.56 -15.28 15.21
CA PHE A 372 -13.23 -14.11 15.79
C PHE A 372 -13.09 -12.85 14.93
N ASP A 373 -12.06 -12.73 14.09
CA ASP A 373 -11.79 -11.58 13.21
C ASP A 373 -12.47 -11.72 11.82
N GLY A 374 -13.25 -12.79 11.59
CA GLY A 374 -14.01 -13.04 10.37
C GLY A 374 -13.47 -14.19 9.50
N GLU A 375 -13.94 -14.26 8.26
CA GLU A 375 -13.54 -15.26 7.27
C GLU A 375 -12.27 -14.82 6.52
N PHE A 376 -11.43 -15.79 6.16
CA PHE A 376 -10.22 -15.55 5.36
C PHE A 376 -9.84 -16.82 4.60
N THR A 377 -9.13 -16.66 3.48
CA THR A 377 -8.90 -17.73 2.50
C THR A 377 -7.43 -17.96 2.16
N ARG A 378 -7.11 -19.20 1.76
CA ARG A 378 -5.82 -19.59 1.18
C ARG A 378 -6.02 -20.62 0.07
N ALA A 379 -5.18 -20.52 -0.96
CA ALA A 379 -5.12 -21.46 -2.05
C ALA A 379 -4.33 -22.71 -1.65
N TYR A 380 -4.83 -23.88 -2.04
CA TYR A 380 -4.13 -25.16 -1.92
C TYR A 380 -4.40 -26.01 -3.16
N SER A 381 -3.33 -26.50 -3.80
CA SER A 381 -3.44 -27.48 -4.89
C SER A 381 -4.13 -28.73 -4.40
N VAL A 382 -5.02 -29.26 -5.23
CA VAL A 382 -5.69 -30.52 -4.94
C VAL A 382 -4.76 -31.69 -5.26
N VAL A 383 -4.47 -32.51 -4.24
CA VAL A 383 -3.60 -33.69 -4.36
C VAL A 383 -4.35 -34.84 -5.02
N GLU A 384 -5.62 -35.02 -4.63
CA GLU A 384 -6.48 -36.09 -5.09
C GLU A 384 -7.94 -35.63 -4.99
N ASN A 385 -8.74 -35.95 -6.00
CA ASN A 385 -10.19 -35.75 -5.98
C ASN A 385 -10.89 -37.03 -6.45
N VAL A 386 -11.39 -37.82 -5.51
CA VAL A 386 -12.11 -39.07 -5.77
C VAL A 386 -13.44 -39.06 -5.03
N TRP A 387 -14.54 -39.31 -5.73
CA TRP A 387 -15.90 -39.38 -5.16
C TRP A 387 -16.24 -38.21 -4.22
N ASN A 388 -16.05 -36.98 -4.70
CA ASN A 388 -16.26 -35.72 -3.96
C ASN A 388 -15.40 -35.58 -2.70
N THR A 389 -14.33 -36.36 -2.57
CA THR A 389 -13.36 -36.22 -1.50
C THR A 389 -12.11 -35.57 -2.05
N VAL A 390 -11.74 -34.43 -1.47
CA VAL A 390 -10.56 -33.65 -1.83
C VAL A 390 -9.49 -33.80 -0.76
N LYS A 391 -8.27 -34.14 -1.17
CA LYS A 391 -7.09 -34.12 -0.30
C LYS A 391 -6.22 -32.91 -0.58
N LEU A 392 -5.77 -32.27 0.49
CA LEU A 392 -4.86 -31.12 0.45
C LEU A 392 -3.65 -31.41 1.33
N TRP A 393 -2.45 -31.08 0.84
CA TRP A 393 -1.25 -31.03 1.69
C TRP A 393 -0.96 -29.58 2.07
N ILE A 394 -0.90 -29.34 3.37
CA ILE A 394 -0.78 -28.02 3.96
C ILE A 394 0.51 -27.98 4.78
N LYS A 395 1.46 -27.15 4.35
CA LYS A 395 2.66 -26.88 5.15
C LYS A 395 2.30 -25.97 6.32
N LEU A 396 2.59 -26.45 7.51
CA LEU A 396 2.38 -25.78 8.78
C LEU A 396 3.56 -24.83 9.05
N LYS A 397 3.26 -23.69 9.67
CA LYS A 397 4.26 -22.71 10.13
C LYS A 397 3.97 -22.39 11.58
N ASP A 398 4.96 -22.12 12.42
CA ASP A 398 4.73 -21.97 13.86
C ASP A 398 3.87 -20.76 14.26
N THR A 399 3.75 -19.76 13.37
CA THR A 399 3.05 -18.51 13.63
C THR A 399 2.06 -18.16 12.51
N GLY A 400 1.03 -17.38 12.85
CA GLY A 400 0.08 -16.82 11.86
C GLY A 400 -1.39 -17.17 12.13
N ARG A 401 -2.29 -16.30 11.64
CA ARG A 401 -3.75 -16.45 11.77
C ARG A 401 -4.24 -17.76 11.14
N TRP A 402 -3.75 -18.07 9.94
CA TRP A 402 -4.10 -19.30 9.22
C TRP A 402 -3.81 -20.55 10.04
N TRP A 403 -2.60 -20.66 10.59
CA TRP A 403 -2.19 -21.82 11.36
C TRP A 403 -2.98 -21.98 12.66
N ARG A 404 -3.21 -20.88 13.38
CA ARG A 404 -4.01 -20.90 14.62
C ARG A 404 -5.45 -21.37 14.37
N ALA A 405 -6.03 -21.04 13.22
CA ALA A 405 -7.34 -21.54 12.85
C ALA A 405 -7.28 -23.01 12.42
N LEU A 406 -6.30 -23.40 11.60
CA LEU A 406 -6.13 -24.78 11.15
C LEU A 406 -5.92 -25.77 12.30
N LYS A 407 -5.17 -25.39 13.35
CA LYS A 407 -4.99 -26.19 14.57
C LYS A 407 -6.29 -26.45 15.35
N LYS A 408 -7.31 -25.61 15.17
CA LYS A 408 -8.58 -25.73 15.90
C LYS A 408 -9.57 -26.64 15.17
N ILE A 409 -9.29 -26.97 13.91
CA ILE A 409 -10.15 -27.81 13.10
C ILE A 409 -10.16 -29.22 13.68
N LYS A 410 -11.37 -29.77 13.82
CA LYS A 410 -11.62 -31.14 14.25
C LYS A 410 -12.21 -31.96 13.10
N ILE A 411 -12.10 -33.27 13.22
CA ILE A 411 -12.84 -34.19 12.37
C ILE A 411 -14.33 -33.89 12.55
N TRP A 412 -15.07 -33.90 11.44
CA TRP A 412 -16.48 -33.51 11.30
C TRP A 412 -16.77 -32.01 11.31
N ASP A 413 -15.76 -31.14 11.43
CA ASP A 413 -15.96 -29.70 11.23
C ASP A 413 -16.36 -29.40 9.78
N THR A 414 -17.20 -28.38 9.63
CA THR A 414 -17.65 -27.91 8.33
C THR A 414 -16.78 -26.75 7.84
N LEU A 415 -16.17 -26.90 6.67
CA LEU A 415 -15.33 -25.89 6.03
C LEU A 415 -15.91 -25.47 4.69
N LYS A 416 -15.73 -24.19 4.34
CA LYS A 416 -16.08 -23.67 3.02
C LYS A 416 -14.87 -23.77 2.09
N ILE A 417 -15.09 -24.27 0.89
CA ILE A 417 -14.09 -24.27 -0.18
C ILE A 417 -14.65 -23.58 -1.41
N LYS A 418 -13.79 -22.96 -2.20
CA LYS A 418 -14.16 -22.33 -3.46
C LYS A 418 -13.29 -22.88 -4.57
N SER A 419 -13.91 -23.33 -5.65
CA SER A 419 -13.18 -23.77 -6.85
C SER A 419 -12.53 -22.57 -7.52
N VAL A 420 -11.24 -22.65 -7.86
CA VAL A 420 -10.55 -21.56 -8.55
C VAL A 420 -9.70 -22.09 -9.71
N HIS A 421 -9.70 -21.27 -10.75
CA HIS A 421 -9.08 -21.49 -12.03
C HIS A 421 -7.56 -21.37 -11.98
N TRP A 422 -6.85 -22.04 -12.90
CA TRP A 422 -5.39 -21.94 -13.00
C TRP A 422 -4.84 -22.19 -14.41
N GLU A 423 -3.56 -21.81 -14.61
CA GLU A 423 -2.82 -21.91 -15.89
C GLU A 423 -1.73 -23.00 -15.91
N PHE A 424 -1.32 -23.56 -14.75
CA PHE A 424 -0.31 -24.62 -14.65
C PHE A 424 -0.89 -26.00 -15.02
N VAL A 425 -1.28 -26.17 -16.28
CA VAL A 425 -2.00 -27.35 -16.80
C VAL A 425 -1.06 -28.27 -17.56
N LEU A 426 -1.11 -29.58 -17.29
CA LEU A 426 -0.42 -30.57 -18.11
C LEU A 426 -0.94 -30.65 -19.49
N LYS A 427 0.01 -30.66 -20.40
CA LYS A 427 -0.24 -30.86 -21.80
C LYS A 427 -0.44 -32.35 -22.04
N ASN A 428 -1.55 -32.66 -22.70
CA ASN A 428 -1.84 -34.00 -23.16
C ASN A 428 -1.00 -34.29 -24.41
N THR A 429 0.28 -34.57 -24.21
CA THR A 429 1.27 -34.88 -25.26
C THR A 429 2.02 -36.15 -24.90
N SER A 430 2.63 -36.79 -25.90
CA SER A 430 3.55 -37.92 -25.71
C SER A 430 4.99 -37.49 -25.38
N ASN A 431 5.25 -36.19 -25.19
CA ASN A 431 6.59 -35.69 -24.88
C ASN A 431 7.06 -36.21 -23.50
N PRO A 432 8.38 -36.45 -23.33
CA PRO A 432 8.97 -36.73 -22.02
C PRO A 432 8.65 -35.60 -21.04
N LYS A 433 8.38 -35.94 -19.78
CA LYS A 433 7.98 -34.97 -18.76
C LYS A 433 8.93 -35.02 -17.57
N VAL A 434 9.43 -33.85 -17.20
CA VAL A 434 10.30 -33.68 -16.04
C VAL A 434 9.57 -32.81 -15.02
N PHE A 435 9.32 -33.39 -13.86
CA PHE A 435 8.68 -32.74 -12.73
C PHE A 435 9.74 -32.34 -11.70
N ILE A 436 9.65 -31.12 -11.20
CA ILE A 436 10.56 -30.59 -10.18
C ILE A 436 9.72 -30.03 -9.04
N ALA A 437 9.80 -30.70 -7.89
CA ALA A 437 8.97 -30.42 -6.73
C ALA A 437 9.80 -30.29 -5.46
N THR A 438 9.31 -29.49 -4.51
CA THR A 438 9.83 -29.48 -3.14
C THR A 438 8.69 -29.39 -2.13
N TRP A 439 8.82 -30.07 -0.99
CA TRP A 439 7.81 -30.04 0.09
C TRP A 439 6.37 -30.17 -0.46
N THR A 440 5.46 -29.27 -0.08
CA THR A 440 4.08 -29.23 -0.56
C THR A 440 3.93 -28.76 -2.01
N GLY A 441 4.99 -28.28 -2.66
CA GLY A 441 5.02 -28.11 -4.12
C GLY A 441 4.92 -29.44 -4.88
N LEU A 442 5.07 -30.57 -4.18
CA LEU A 442 4.71 -31.88 -4.71
C LEU A 442 3.20 -32.05 -4.90
N SER A 443 2.34 -31.28 -4.23
CA SER A 443 0.87 -31.48 -4.27
C SER A 443 0.27 -31.45 -5.69
N PRO A 444 0.49 -30.39 -6.49
CA PRO A 444 -0.02 -30.38 -7.86
C PRO A 444 0.70 -31.48 -8.66
N ILE A 445 2.04 -31.57 -8.56
CA ILE A 445 2.92 -32.52 -9.27
C ILE A 445 2.55 -33.99 -9.05
N TYR A 446 2.17 -34.37 -7.84
CA TYR A 446 1.73 -35.73 -7.54
C TYR A 446 0.46 -36.07 -8.33
N ASN A 447 -0.51 -35.15 -8.32
CA ASN A 447 -1.75 -35.31 -9.07
C ASN A 447 -1.50 -35.41 -10.59
N MET A 448 -0.50 -34.67 -11.09
CA MET A 448 0.02 -34.75 -12.47
C MET A 448 0.47 -36.17 -12.83
N ILE A 449 1.35 -36.69 -11.98
CA ILE A 449 2.03 -37.96 -12.19
C ILE A 449 1.00 -39.09 -12.17
N ILE A 450 0.11 -39.13 -11.18
CA ILE A 450 -0.90 -40.18 -11.10
C ILE A 450 -1.90 -40.11 -12.26
N SER A 451 -2.26 -38.91 -12.71
CA SER A 451 -3.20 -38.72 -13.83
C SER A 451 -2.59 -39.07 -15.18
N ASN A 452 -1.26 -39.01 -15.30
CA ASN A 452 -0.50 -39.26 -16.53
C ASN A 452 0.38 -40.52 -16.47
N ALA A 453 0.24 -41.34 -15.42
CA ALA A 453 1.16 -42.45 -15.13
C ALA A 453 1.23 -43.52 -16.24
N SER A 454 0.25 -43.55 -17.14
CA SER A 454 0.09 -44.58 -18.18
C SER A 454 0.62 -44.18 -19.56
N SER A 455 0.98 -42.92 -19.79
CA SER A 455 1.11 -42.37 -21.16
C SER A 455 2.54 -42.06 -21.61
N THR A 456 3.44 -41.66 -20.70
CA THR A 456 4.80 -41.23 -21.03
C THR A 456 5.79 -41.58 -19.92
N ASP A 457 7.09 -41.66 -20.27
CA ASP A 457 8.17 -41.71 -19.28
C ASP A 457 8.27 -40.36 -18.55
N ASN A 458 8.22 -40.43 -17.22
CA ASN A 458 8.27 -39.26 -16.35
C ASN A 458 9.49 -39.34 -15.44
N ILE A 459 10.10 -38.20 -15.16
CA ILE A 459 11.17 -38.07 -14.16
C ILE A 459 10.69 -37.07 -13.11
N LEU A 460 10.78 -37.42 -11.84
CA LEU A 460 10.51 -36.50 -10.73
C LEU A 460 11.79 -36.25 -9.95
N PHE A 461 12.22 -34.98 -9.94
CA PHE A 461 13.21 -34.44 -9.03
C PHE A 461 12.49 -33.94 -7.79
N PHE A 462 12.62 -34.66 -6.68
CA PHE A 462 11.99 -34.32 -5.42
C PHE A 462 13.03 -34.01 -4.36
N TRP A 463 12.93 -32.81 -3.77
CA TRP A 463 13.85 -32.36 -2.74
C TRP A 463 13.17 -32.19 -1.39
N ALA A 464 13.90 -32.62 -0.37
CA ALA A 464 13.54 -32.52 1.03
C ALA A 464 14.76 -32.12 1.87
N SER A 465 14.56 -31.68 3.11
CA SER A 465 15.68 -31.34 3.99
C SER A 465 16.38 -32.58 4.54
N THR A 466 15.59 -33.52 5.05
CA THR A 466 16.03 -34.80 5.65
C THR A 466 15.21 -35.96 5.09
N GLN A 467 15.61 -37.20 5.38
CA GLN A 467 14.82 -38.38 5.00
C GLN A 467 13.41 -38.39 5.60
N GLU A 468 13.25 -37.86 6.81
CA GLU A 468 11.96 -37.78 7.52
C GLU A 468 10.98 -36.82 6.86
N ASP A 469 11.48 -35.90 6.03
CA ASP A 469 10.68 -34.92 5.30
C ASP A 469 10.15 -35.48 3.96
N LEU A 470 10.54 -36.70 3.57
CA LEU A 470 10.01 -37.41 2.41
C LEU A 470 8.71 -38.14 2.78
N PHE A 471 7.65 -37.91 2.01
CA PHE A 471 6.33 -38.51 2.23
C PHE A 471 5.78 -39.09 0.92
N TYR A 472 4.77 -39.97 1.03
CA TYR A 472 4.13 -40.62 -0.13
C TYR A 472 5.08 -41.46 -1.02
N MET A 473 6.25 -41.84 -0.50
CA MET A 473 7.27 -42.56 -1.25
C MET A 473 6.82 -43.93 -1.75
N LYS A 474 5.92 -44.60 -1.02
CA LYS A 474 5.35 -45.90 -1.43
C LYS A 474 4.50 -45.75 -2.68
N GLN A 475 3.68 -44.70 -2.74
CA GLN A 475 2.81 -44.38 -3.85
C GLN A 475 3.61 -43.95 -5.07
N LEU A 476 4.58 -43.04 -4.89
CA LEU A 476 5.47 -42.60 -5.96
C LEU A 476 6.26 -43.76 -6.58
N ARG A 477 6.82 -44.65 -5.75
CA ARG A 477 7.56 -45.84 -6.24
C ARG A 477 6.67 -46.87 -6.92
N ALA A 478 5.36 -46.83 -6.71
CA ALA A 478 4.41 -47.73 -7.38
C ALA A 478 4.03 -47.27 -8.80
N CYS A 479 4.36 -46.03 -9.18
CA CYS A 479 4.14 -45.52 -10.51
C CYS A 479 5.11 -46.17 -11.52
N LYS A 480 4.57 -46.94 -12.48
CA LYS A 480 5.38 -47.75 -13.42
C LYS A 480 6.34 -46.92 -14.31
N ASN A 481 5.89 -45.76 -14.79
CA ASN A 481 6.64 -44.91 -15.72
C ASN A 481 7.17 -43.65 -15.03
N LEU A 482 7.71 -43.81 -13.81
CA LEU A 482 8.26 -42.73 -13.01
C LEU A 482 9.66 -43.06 -12.50
N GLN A 483 10.66 -42.32 -12.99
CA GLN A 483 11.98 -42.28 -12.39
C GLN A 483 11.99 -41.25 -11.24
N LEU A 484 12.54 -41.63 -10.09
CA LEU A 484 12.62 -40.79 -8.90
C LEU A 484 14.06 -40.39 -8.61
N GLU A 485 14.33 -39.09 -8.65
CA GLU A 485 15.60 -38.49 -8.27
C GLU A 485 15.40 -37.69 -6.98
N LEU A 486 15.91 -38.23 -5.86
CA LEU A 486 15.65 -37.70 -4.52
C LEU A 486 16.86 -36.92 -4.00
N PHE A 487 16.63 -35.69 -3.57
CA PHE A 487 17.66 -34.79 -3.06
C PHE A 487 17.43 -34.45 -1.59
N LEU A 488 18.49 -34.51 -0.79
CA LEU A 488 18.50 -34.16 0.64
C LEU A 488 19.53 -33.06 0.90
N SER A 489 19.08 -31.93 1.47
CA SER A 489 20.01 -30.80 1.70
C SER A 489 20.77 -30.84 3.02
N GLN A 490 20.25 -31.52 4.05
CA GLN A 490 20.82 -31.48 5.40
C GLN A 490 21.47 -32.81 5.80
N GLU A 491 21.28 -33.86 5.00
CA GLU A 491 21.79 -35.20 5.29
C GLU A 491 22.44 -35.78 4.03
N ASN A 492 23.66 -36.29 4.20
CA ASN A 492 24.35 -37.03 3.15
C ASN A 492 24.16 -38.53 3.41
N VAL A 493 23.14 -39.12 2.79
CA VAL A 493 22.81 -40.54 2.95
C VAL A 493 22.95 -41.26 1.62
N LYS A 494 23.46 -42.49 1.69
CA LYS A 494 23.58 -43.39 0.53
C LYS A 494 22.23 -43.50 -0.19
N TRP A 495 22.25 -43.51 -1.53
CA TRP A 495 21.10 -43.58 -2.43
C TRP A 495 20.30 -42.28 -2.63
N TYR A 496 20.72 -41.18 -2.01
CA TYR A 496 20.14 -39.85 -2.20
C TYR A 496 21.20 -38.89 -2.71
N HIS A 497 20.78 -37.91 -3.52
CA HIS A 497 21.65 -36.81 -3.93
C HIS A 497 21.79 -35.81 -2.79
N TYR A 498 23.01 -35.38 -2.49
CA TYR A 498 23.26 -34.39 -1.44
C TYR A 498 23.24 -32.97 -1.99
N GLY A 499 22.49 -32.08 -1.34
CA GLY A 499 22.44 -30.65 -1.68
C GLY A 499 21.10 -30.20 -2.28
N ARG A 500 21.14 -29.13 -3.08
CA ARG A 500 19.97 -28.62 -3.81
C ARG A 500 19.77 -29.41 -5.10
N ILE A 501 18.57 -29.35 -5.67
CA ILE A 501 18.30 -29.93 -6.99
C ILE A 501 19.22 -29.26 -8.00
N ASP A 502 20.05 -30.07 -8.64
CA ASP A 502 20.88 -29.67 -9.77
C ASP A 502 20.60 -30.59 -10.96
N ILE A 503 19.96 -30.03 -11.99
CA ILE A 503 19.66 -30.72 -13.24
C ILE A 503 20.63 -30.33 -14.37
N THR A 504 21.67 -29.55 -14.08
CA THR A 504 22.64 -29.10 -15.09
C THR A 504 23.46 -30.26 -15.66
N GLY A 505 23.67 -31.33 -14.89
CA GLY A 505 24.33 -32.55 -15.36
C GLY A 505 23.47 -33.47 -16.22
N TYR A 506 22.17 -33.21 -16.35
CA TYR A 506 21.25 -34.02 -17.15
C TYR A 506 21.08 -33.45 -18.55
N ASP A 507 20.93 -34.34 -19.52
CA ASP A 507 20.61 -34.01 -20.90
C ASP A 507 19.24 -34.62 -21.26
N PHE A 508 18.30 -33.76 -21.62
CA PHE A 508 16.93 -34.14 -21.97
C PHE A 508 16.63 -33.79 -23.44
N PRO A 509 15.77 -34.54 -24.13
CA PRO A 509 15.28 -34.18 -25.46
C PRO A 509 14.72 -32.75 -25.52
N LEU A 510 14.93 -32.02 -26.61
CA LEU A 510 14.53 -30.59 -26.71
C LEU A 510 13.02 -30.34 -26.60
N ASN A 511 12.19 -31.35 -26.88
CA ASN A 511 10.74 -31.30 -26.74
C ASN A 511 10.24 -31.62 -25.32
N THR A 512 11.15 -31.95 -24.38
CA THR A 512 10.82 -32.27 -22.99
C THR A 512 10.04 -31.14 -22.34
N GLU A 513 8.98 -31.50 -21.63
CA GLU A 513 8.13 -30.59 -20.89
C GLU A 513 8.55 -30.57 -19.42
N PHE A 514 8.90 -29.39 -18.90
CA PHE A 514 9.28 -29.19 -17.53
C PHE A 514 8.13 -28.60 -16.73
N TYR A 515 7.80 -29.22 -15.60
CA TYR A 515 6.76 -28.76 -14.67
C TYR A 515 7.41 -28.50 -13.32
N VAL A 516 7.53 -27.23 -12.94
CA VAL A 516 8.26 -26.80 -11.74
C VAL A 516 7.30 -26.18 -10.73
N CYS A 517 7.24 -26.73 -9.53
CA CYS A 517 6.48 -26.16 -8.42
C CYS A 517 7.37 -26.03 -7.18
N TRP A 518 7.80 -24.79 -6.89
CA TRP A 518 8.80 -24.51 -5.86
C TRP A 518 8.68 -23.07 -5.33
N HIS A 519 9.59 -22.68 -4.43
CA HIS A 519 9.75 -21.34 -3.89
C HIS A 519 10.29 -20.42 -4.99
N SER A 520 9.82 -19.17 -5.03
CA SER A 520 10.08 -18.19 -6.10
C SER A 520 11.54 -18.16 -6.56
N ASP A 521 12.46 -17.99 -5.62
CA ASP A 521 13.89 -17.77 -5.92
C ASP A 521 14.49 -18.98 -6.65
N MET A 522 14.02 -20.18 -6.30
CA MET A 522 14.49 -21.43 -6.87
C MET A 522 13.83 -21.72 -8.22
N VAL A 523 12.54 -21.38 -8.37
CA VAL A 523 11.88 -21.44 -9.69
C VAL A 523 12.59 -20.54 -10.69
N ILE A 524 12.91 -19.30 -10.31
CA ILE A 524 13.61 -18.34 -11.16
C ILE A 524 14.99 -18.86 -11.57
N GLU A 525 15.75 -19.41 -10.62
CA GLU A 525 17.06 -20.01 -10.89
C GLU A 525 16.96 -21.19 -11.86
N GLN A 526 16.03 -22.13 -11.62
CA GLN A 526 15.83 -23.28 -12.50
C GLN A 526 15.33 -22.88 -13.89
N MET A 527 14.43 -21.91 -13.99
CA MET A 527 13.99 -21.37 -15.27
C MET A 527 15.15 -20.77 -16.06
N LYS A 528 16.04 -20.02 -15.39
CA LYS A 528 17.23 -19.44 -16.03
C LYS A 528 18.15 -20.55 -16.56
N ASN A 529 18.37 -21.60 -15.77
CA ASN A 529 19.19 -22.75 -16.17
C ASN A 529 18.58 -23.49 -17.37
N LEU A 530 17.29 -23.82 -17.33
CA LEU A 530 16.58 -24.51 -18.42
C LEU A 530 16.54 -23.68 -19.71
N LYS A 531 16.27 -22.37 -19.61
CA LYS A 531 16.26 -21.48 -20.78
C LYS A 531 17.65 -21.32 -21.39
N SER A 532 18.71 -21.32 -20.58
CA SER A 532 20.09 -21.26 -21.08
C SER A 532 20.46 -22.49 -21.93
N LYS A 533 19.81 -23.64 -21.67
CA LYS A 533 19.90 -24.87 -22.46
C LYS A 533 18.88 -24.97 -23.61
N TRP A 534 18.19 -23.88 -23.95
CA TRP A 534 17.23 -23.79 -25.06
C TRP A 534 15.93 -24.59 -24.91
N TYR A 535 15.59 -25.07 -23.70
CA TYR A 535 14.28 -25.68 -23.47
C TYR A 535 13.17 -24.63 -23.51
N LYS A 536 12.16 -24.88 -24.35
CA LYS A 536 11.04 -23.93 -24.57
C LYS A 536 9.79 -24.27 -23.76
N ASN A 537 9.59 -25.55 -23.43
CA ASN A 537 8.38 -26.04 -22.76
C ASN A 537 8.60 -26.09 -21.25
N VAL A 538 8.62 -24.93 -20.59
CA VAL A 538 8.78 -24.83 -19.14
C VAL A 538 7.54 -24.19 -18.54
N TYR A 539 6.80 -24.97 -17.77
CA TYR A 539 5.61 -24.58 -17.04
C TYR A 539 5.95 -24.46 -15.55
N VAL A 540 5.51 -23.39 -14.90
CA VAL A 540 5.85 -23.13 -13.52
C VAL A 540 4.63 -22.73 -12.69
N GLU A 541 4.67 -23.09 -11.43
CA GLU A 541 3.75 -22.64 -10.39
C GLU A 541 4.56 -22.19 -9.17
N ILE A 542 4.22 -21.01 -8.66
CA ILE A 542 4.93 -20.38 -7.54
C ILE A 542 3.90 -20.10 -6.43
N PHE A 543 4.11 -20.71 -5.26
CA PHE A 543 3.21 -20.65 -4.09
C PHE A 543 3.72 -19.73 -2.98
#